data_AF-A0A957QU69-F1
#
_entry.id   AF-A0A957QU69-F1
#
_cell.length_a   1.000
_cell.length_b   1.000
_cell.length_c   1.000
_cell.angle_alpha   90.00
_cell.angle_beta   90.00
_cell.angle_gamma   90.00
#
_symmetry.space_group_name_H-M   'P 1'
#
loop_
_entity.id
_entity.type
_entity.pdbx_description
1 polymer ?
#
loop_
_entity_poly.entity_id
_entity_poly.type
_entity_poly.pdbx_seq_one_letter_code
_entity_poly.pdbx_strand_id
1 'polypeptide(L)'
;GAQALAAATDACWSAIMAHDVQGFGRAMRASFEAQIAMFPNMVTPGVRDLIDRHCDQALGWKISGAGGGGYVILVAERAIEHAVRCVVRRGLE
;
A
#
# COMPACT_ATOMS: atom_id res chain seq x y z
N GLY A 1 -11.83 -9.19 8.94
CA GLY A 1 -11.75 -7.82 8.42
C GLY A 1 -11.06 -6.90 9.40
N ALA A 2 -11.81 -6.31 10.34
CA ALA A 2 -11.31 -5.24 11.21
C ALA A 2 -10.08 -5.61 12.05
N GLN A 3 -10.08 -6.78 12.70
CA GLN A 3 -8.91 -7.26 13.46
C GLN A 3 -7.66 -7.43 12.58
N ALA A 4 -7.82 -7.95 11.36
CA ALA A 4 -6.71 -8.12 10.43
C ALA A 4 -6.15 -6.76 9.97
N LEU A 5 -7.02 -5.78 9.74
CA LEU A 5 -6.61 -4.42 9.40
C LEU A 5 -5.87 -3.74 10.56
N ALA A 6 -6.35 -3.92 11.79
CA ALA A 6 -5.67 -3.41 12.99
C ALA A 6 -4.27 -4.03 13.15
N ALA A 7 -4.17 -5.35 13.08
CA ALA A 7 -2.88 -6.05 13.17
C ALA A 7 -1.90 -5.64 12.06
N ALA A 8 -2.39 -5.46 10.82
CA ALA A 8 -1.56 -4.98 9.72
C ALA A 8 -1.09 -3.52 9.93
N THR A 9 -1.90 -2.70 10.60
CA THR A 9 -1.53 -1.32 10.97
C THR A 9 -0.41 -1.30 12.01
N ASP A 10 -0.52 -2.12 13.06
CA ASP A 10 0.53 -2.24 14.09
C ASP A 10 1.85 -2.76 13.49
N ALA A 11 1.77 -3.75 12.60
CA ALA A 11 2.92 -4.26 11.87
C ALA A 11 3.55 -3.20 10.96
N CYS A 12 2.72 -2.39 10.28
CA CYS A 12 3.19 -1.31 9.42
C CYS A 12 3.95 -0.25 10.23
N TRP A 13 3.39 0.17 11.37
CA TRP A 13 4.05 1.10 12.28
C TRP A 13 5.39 0.57 12.77
N SER A 14 5.41 -0.69 13.23
CA SER A 14 6.63 -1.33 13.72
C SER A 14 7.71 -1.41 12.64
N ALA A 15 7.34 -1.74 11.39
CA ALA A 15 8.27 -1.79 10.27
C ALA A 15 8.84 -0.41 9.89
N ILE A 16 8.01 0.64 9.93
CA ILE A 16 8.47 2.02 9.72
C ILE A 16 9.49 2.40 10.80
N MET A 17 9.22 2.12 12.07
CA MET A 17 10.15 2.43 13.18
C MET A 17 11.45 1.62 13.09
N ALA A 18 11.40 0.39 12.59
CA ALA A 18 12.57 -0.46 12.38
C ALA A 18 13.34 -0.15 11.08
N HIS A 19 12.88 0.81 10.27
CA HIS A 19 13.40 1.07 8.93
C HIS A 19 13.41 -0.18 8.02
N ASP A 20 12.47 -1.11 8.23
CA ASP A 20 12.35 -2.36 7.46
C ASP A 20 11.42 -2.15 6.25
N VAL A 21 12.00 -1.88 5.09
CA VAL A 21 11.23 -1.67 3.84
C VAL A 21 10.46 -2.91 3.41
N GLN A 22 10.98 -4.10 3.70
CA GLN A 22 10.36 -5.38 3.34
C GLN A 22 9.14 -5.63 4.24
N GLY A 23 9.29 -5.41 5.55
CA GLY A 23 8.19 -5.42 6.52
C GLY A 23 7.12 -4.39 6.20
N PHE A 24 7.53 -3.18 5.83
CA PHE A 24 6.62 -2.09 5.45
C PHE A 24 5.78 -2.47 4.22
N GLY A 25 6.41 -2.99 3.17
CA GLY A 25 5.71 -3.49 1.98
C GLY A 25 4.71 -4.60 2.30
N ARG A 26 5.12 -5.62 3.05
CA ARG A 26 4.24 -6.72 3.48
C ARG A 26 3.04 -6.22 4.29
N ALA A 27 3.27 -5.33 5.25
CA ALA A 27 2.21 -4.79 6.10
C ALA A 27 1.24 -3.88 5.33
N MET A 28 1.74 -3.11 4.35
CA MET A 28 0.91 -2.32 3.44
C MET A 28 0.01 -3.19 2.58
N ARG A 29 0.55 -4.28 2.01
CA ARG A 29 -0.24 -5.26 1.25
C ARG A 29 -1.28 -5.95 2.13
N ALA A 30 -0.92 -6.38 3.33
CA ALA A 30 -1.85 -7.00 4.27
C ALA A 30 -2.98 -6.04 4.68
N SER A 31 -2.67 -4.76 4.88
CA SER A 31 -3.67 -3.72 5.14
C SER A 31 -4.64 -3.56 3.97
N PHE A 32 -4.13 -3.57 2.73
CA PHE A 32 -4.97 -3.53 1.53
C PHE A 32 -5.88 -4.76 1.44
N GLU A 33 -5.33 -5.97 1.59
CA GLU A 33 -6.10 -7.23 1.56
C GLU A 33 -7.19 -7.28 2.65
N ALA A 34 -6.88 -6.81 3.85
CA ALA A 34 -7.85 -6.72 4.94
C ALA A 34 -8.96 -5.69 4.65
N GLN A 35 -8.61 -4.56 4.05
CA GLN A 35 -9.55 -3.51 3.66
C GLN A 35 -10.52 -3.99 2.57
N ILE A 36 -10.03 -4.65 1.52
CA ILE A 36 -10.88 -5.14 0.42
C ILE A 36 -11.79 -6.29 0.86
N ALA A 37 -11.34 -7.10 1.84
CA ALA A 37 -12.18 -8.14 2.43
C ALA A 37 -13.37 -7.57 3.21
N MET A 38 -13.23 -6.35 3.76
CA MET A 38 -14.32 -5.63 4.43
C MET A 38 -15.20 -4.85 3.46
N PHE A 39 -14.61 -4.31 2.40
CA PHE A 39 -15.27 -3.40 1.47
C PHE A 39 -14.89 -3.78 0.02
N PRO A 40 -15.49 -4.86 -0.52
CA PRO A 40 -15.06 -5.43 -1.80
C PRO A 40 -15.19 -4.45 -2.98
N ASN A 41 -16.14 -3.53 -2.91
CA ASN A 41 -16.38 -2.53 -3.95
C ASN A 41 -15.37 -1.37 -3.97
N MET A 42 -14.36 -1.35 -3.07
CA MET A 42 -13.28 -0.36 -3.12
C MET A 42 -12.32 -0.58 -4.29
N VAL A 43 -12.23 -1.81 -4.81
CA VAL A 43 -11.35 -2.17 -5.92
C VAL A 43 -12.16 -2.25 -7.22
N THR A 44 -11.66 -1.61 -8.26
CA THR A 44 -12.20 -1.74 -9.62
C THR A 44 -11.30 -2.65 -10.47
N PRO A 45 -11.79 -3.19 -11.59
CA PRO A 45 -10.95 -3.97 -12.51
C PRO A 45 -9.67 -3.22 -12.93
N GLY A 46 -9.77 -1.92 -13.26
CA GLY A 46 -8.60 -1.12 -13.64
C GLY A 46 -7.55 -0.96 -12.53
N VAL A 47 -7.96 -0.96 -11.26
CA VAL A 47 -7.01 -1.00 -10.12
C VAL A 47 -6.31 -2.36 -10.06
N ARG A 48 -7.06 -3.45 -10.27
CA ARG A 48 -6.48 -4.80 -10.29
C ARG A 48 -5.44 -4.94 -11.40
N ASP A 49 -5.78 -4.51 -12.62
CA ASP A 49 -4.86 -4.53 -13.76
C ASP A 49 -3.59 -3.72 -13.48
N LEU A 50 -3.70 -2.57 -12.80
CA LEU A 50 -2.55 -1.76 -12.43
C LEU A 50 -1.67 -2.48 -11.40
N ILE A 51 -2.25 -3.13 -10.41
CA ILE A 51 -1.51 -3.93 -9.43
C ILE A 51 -0.81 -5.08 -10.14
N ASP A 52 -1.50 -5.82 -10.99
CA ASP A 52 -0.96 -7.01 -11.67
C ASP A 52 0.21 -6.66 -12.60
N ARG A 53 0.22 -5.46 -13.21
CA ARG A 53 1.36 -4.97 -14.02
C ARG A 53 2.62 -4.65 -13.21
N HIS A 54 2.48 -4.33 -11.93
CA HIS A 54 3.58 -3.81 -11.12
C HIS A 54 3.89 -4.67 -9.88
N CYS A 55 3.13 -5.73 -9.61
CA CYS A 55 3.25 -6.54 -8.40
C CYS A 55 4.62 -7.21 -8.28
N ASP A 56 5.26 -7.60 -9.39
CA ASP A 56 6.61 -8.17 -9.39
C ASP A 56 7.70 -7.15 -9.05
N GLN A 57 7.40 -5.86 -9.17
CA GLN A 57 8.32 -4.75 -8.91
C GLN A 57 8.03 -4.07 -7.55
N ALA A 58 6.92 -4.41 -6.91
CA ALA A 58 6.44 -3.79 -5.68
C ALA A 58 6.44 -4.79 -4.51
N LEU A 59 6.88 -4.33 -3.35
CA LEU A 59 6.81 -5.07 -2.08
C LEU A 59 5.40 -5.05 -1.48
N GLY A 60 4.61 -4.05 -1.82
CA GLY A 60 3.22 -3.91 -1.39
C GLY A 60 2.55 -2.69 -2.01
N TRP A 61 1.24 -2.56 -1.79
CA TRP A 61 0.44 -1.51 -2.41
C TRP A 61 -0.77 -1.14 -1.57
N LYS A 62 -1.34 0.04 -1.85
CA LYS A 62 -2.64 0.48 -1.33
C LYS A 62 -3.39 1.30 -2.38
N ILE A 63 -4.71 1.33 -2.27
CA ILE A 63 -5.52 2.38 -2.91
C ILE A 63 -5.49 3.60 -2.00
N SER A 64 -5.30 4.79 -2.57
CA SER A 64 -5.38 6.05 -1.83
C SER A 64 -6.59 6.86 -2.30
N GLY A 65 -7.48 7.22 -1.37
CA GLY A 65 -8.76 7.87 -1.63
C GLY A 65 -9.91 7.17 -0.91
N ALA A 66 -11.16 7.49 -1.27
CA ALA A 66 -12.36 6.87 -0.69
C ALA A 66 -12.67 5.46 -1.24
N GLY A 67 -11.96 5.01 -2.27
CA GLY A 67 -12.25 3.78 -3.03
C GLY A 67 -12.99 4.05 -4.34
N GLY A 68 -13.06 3.05 -5.23
CA GLY A 68 -13.77 3.15 -6.53
C GLY A 68 -13.02 3.89 -7.64
N GLY A 69 -11.75 4.26 -7.41
CA GLY A 69 -10.90 5.01 -8.35
C GLY A 69 -9.73 5.69 -7.63
N GLY A 70 -9.03 6.61 -8.32
CA GLY A 70 -7.93 7.39 -7.75
C GLY A 70 -6.55 6.84 -8.10
N TYR A 71 -5.64 6.85 -7.13
CA TYR A 71 -4.24 6.45 -7.32
C TYR A 71 -3.89 5.21 -6.48
N VAL A 72 -3.11 4.31 -7.08
CA VAL A 72 -2.46 3.22 -6.35
C VAL A 72 -1.09 3.70 -5.91
N ILE A 73 -0.79 3.54 -4.62
CA ILE A 73 0.54 3.78 -4.07
C ILE A 73 1.25 2.43 -4.00
N LEU A 74 2.45 2.37 -4.58
CA LEU A 74 3.31 1.19 -4.60
C LEU A 74 4.49 1.42 -3.64
N VAL A 75 4.81 0.40 -2.85
CA VAL A 75 6.04 0.34 -2.06
C VAL A 75 7.06 -0.46 -2.87
N ALA A 76 8.21 0.12 -3.19
CA ALA A 76 9.25 -0.55 -3.97
C ALA A 76 10.64 -0.05 -3.54
N GLU A 77 11.65 -0.92 -3.64
CA GLU A 77 13.05 -0.55 -3.41
C GLU A 77 13.68 0.16 -4.60
N ARG A 78 13.19 -0.15 -5.81
CA ARG A 78 13.64 0.47 -7.06
C ARG A 78 12.52 1.35 -7.61
N ALA A 79 12.93 2.40 -8.33
CA ALA A 79 11.96 3.23 -9.05
C ALA A 79 11.20 2.38 -10.07
N ILE A 80 9.88 2.56 -10.09
CA ILE A 80 9.01 1.95 -11.10
C ILE A 80 8.87 2.95 -12.25
N GLU A 81 9.07 2.49 -13.47
CA GLU A 81 8.97 3.33 -14.67
C GLU A 81 7.61 4.02 -14.73
N HIS A 82 7.60 5.31 -15.10
CA HIS A 82 6.41 6.17 -15.14
C HIS A 82 5.68 6.40 -13.81
N ALA A 83 6.17 5.86 -12.69
CA ALA A 83 5.62 6.16 -11.37
C ALA A 83 6.13 7.50 -10.82
N VAL A 84 5.28 8.19 -10.07
CA VAL A 84 5.67 9.40 -9.34
C VAL A 84 6.21 8.98 -7.96
N ARG A 85 7.45 9.36 -7.66
CA ARG A 85 8.03 9.13 -6.32
C ARG A 85 7.31 10.00 -5.29
N CYS A 86 6.68 9.37 -4.30
CA CYS A 86 6.17 10.08 -3.13
C CYS A 86 7.36 10.60 -2.29
N VAL A 87 7.42 11.91 -2.10
CA VAL A 87 8.43 12.56 -1.24
C VAL A 87 7.73 13.07 0.01
N VAL A 88 8.10 12.50 1.16
CA VAL A 88 7.64 12.95 2.48
C VAL A 88 8.76 13.75 3.12
N ARG A 89 8.45 14.98 3.51
CA ARG A 89 9.37 15.87 4.23
C ARG A 89 8.84 16.07 5.65
N ARG A 90 9.71 16.00 6.64
CA ARG A 90 9.37 16.41 8.00
C ARG A 90 9.16 17.93 7.98
N GLY A 91 7.99 18.40 8.40
CA GLY A 91 7.81 19.83 8.69
C GLY A 91 8.75 20.20 9.82
N LEU A 92 9.61 21.19 9.60
CA LEU A 92 10.37 21.81 10.68
C LEU A 92 9.41 22.81 11.34
N GLU A 93 9.09 22.58 12.61
CA GLU A 93 8.53 23.60 13.51
C GLU A 93 9.67 24.44 14.08
#